data_AF-A0A534MUI1-F1
#
_entry.id   AF-A0A534MUI1-F1
#
_cell.length_a   1.000
_cell.length_b   1.000
_cell.length_c   1.000
_cell.angle_alpha   90.00
_cell.angle_beta   90.00
_cell.angle_gamma   90.00
#
_symmetry.space_group_name_H-M   'P 1'
#
loop_
_entity.id
_entity.type
_entity.pdbx_description
1 polymer ?
#
loop_
_entity_poly.entity_id
_entity_poly.type
_entity_poly.pdbx_seq_one_letter_code
_entity_poly.pdbx_strand_id
1 'polypeptide(L)'
;MVPSATPEERSQKERERKAATVMMVVFFIIGLSVVLSYDWRSPTPAFRPDAGTVILFGILVAAIIYIAARYAGQDDWQSRFRLRFCPNCGRQIRFDATVCPYCNHGLP
;
A
#
# COMPACT_ATOMS: atom_id res chain seq x y z
N MET A 1 12.86 -20.13 27.38
CA MET A 1 13.12 -20.07 25.93
C MET A 1 12.37 -18.90 25.33
N VAL A 2 13.08 -17.95 24.71
CA VAL A 2 12.43 -16.92 23.89
C VAL A 2 12.29 -17.51 22.48
N PRO A 3 11.08 -17.61 21.91
CA PRO A 3 10.93 -18.09 20.54
C PRO A 3 11.47 -17.02 19.60
N SER A 4 12.66 -17.25 19.03
CA SER A 4 13.22 -16.44 17.95
C SER A 4 12.44 -16.77 16.67
N ALA A 5 11.37 -16.03 16.41
CA ALA A 5 10.64 -16.10 15.15
C ALA A 5 11.63 -15.96 13.99
N THR A 6 11.61 -16.92 13.07
CA THR A 6 12.49 -16.94 11.91
C THR A 6 12.22 -15.70 11.04
N PRO A 7 13.22 -15.18 10.29
CA PRO A 7 13.03 -14.02 9.42
C PRO A 7 11.90 -14.23 8.40
N GLU A 8 11.67 -15.47 8.00
CA GLU A 8 10.58 -15.87 7.10
C GLU A 8 9.20 -15.66 7.75
N GLU A 9 9.00 -16.16 8.98
CA GLU A 9 7.74 -15.98 9.72
C GLU A 9 7.43 -14.51 10.02
N ARG A 10 8.47 -13.70 10.30
CA ARG A 10 8.30 -12.26 10.52
C ARG A 10 7.81 -11.55 9.25
N SER A 11 8.31 -11.96 8.09
CA SER A 11 7.90 -11.41 6.79
C SER A 11 6.49 -11.84 6.39
N GLN A 12 6.09 -13.08 6.69
CA GLN A 12 4.74 -13.59 6.44
C GLN A 12 3.72 -12.86 7.31
N LYS A 13 3.98 -12.74 8.61
CA LYS A 13 3.11 -12.05 9.57
C LYS A 13 2.94 -10.57 9.21
N GLU A 14 3.98 -9.94 8.66
CA GLU A 14 3.91 -8.57 8.16
C GLU A 14 3.04 -8.44 6.89
N ARG A 15 3.16 -9.39 5.94
CA ARG A 15 2.30 -9.45 4.75
C ARG A 15 0.83 -9.65 5.13
N GLU A 16 0.57 -10.54 6.06
CA GLU A 16 -0.79 -10.78 6.61
C GLU A 16 -1.33 -9.54 7.31
N ARG A 17 -0.51 -8.83 8.09
CA ARG A 17 -0.91 -7.57 8.75
C ARG A 17 -1.23 -6.46 7.74
N LYS A 18 -0.42 -6.34 6.68
CA LYS A 18 -0.65 -5.39 5.59
C LYS A 18 -1.92 -5.73 4.82
N ALA A 19 -2.11 -7.00 4.47
CA ALA A 19 -3.33 -7.48 3.82
C ALA A 19 -4.57 -7.26 4.71
N ALA A 20 -4.49 -7.56 6.01
CA ALA A 20 -5.58 -7.33 6.95
C ALA A 20 -5.92 -5.84 7.11
N THR A 21 -4.91 -4.96 7.14
CA THR A 21 -5.12 -3.50 7.21
C THR A 21 -5.77 -2.97 5.93
N VAL A 22 -5.32 -3.44 4.77
CA VAL A 22 -5.92 -3.10 3.47
C VAL A 22 -7.36 -3.58 3.39
N MET A 23 -7.63 -4.84 3.75
CA MET A 23 -8.98 -5.40 3.76
C MET A 23 -9.90 -4.61 4.71
N MET A 24 -9.40 -4.18 5.87
CA MET A 24 -10.12 -3.29 6.78
C MET A 24 -10.44 -1.94 6.14
N VAL A 25 -9.47 -1.28 5.49
CA VAL A 25 -9.67 0.02 4.82
C VAL A 25 -10.69 -0.10 3.68
N VAL A 26 -10.59 -1.16 2.86
CA VAL A 26 -11.54 -1.42 1.76
C VAL A 26 -12.96 -1.58 2.29
N PHE A 27 -13.13 -2.38 3.35
CA PHE A 27 -14.44 -2.57 3.98
C PHE A 27 -15.01 -1.26 4.54
N PHE A 28 -14.16 -0.43 5.15
CA PHE A 28 -14.56 0.87 5.69
C PHE A 28 -14.98 1.87 4.60
N ILE A 29 -14.27 1.90 3.46
CA ILE A 29 -14.61 2.76 2.32
C ILE A 29 -15.95 2.36 1.72
N ILE A 30 -16.18 1.06 1.51
CA ILE A 30 -17.46 0.56 0.97
C ILE A 30 -18.60 0.87 1.96
N GLY A 31 -18.41 0.57 3.24
CA GLY A 31 -19.41 0.82 4.29
C GLY A 31 -19.75 2.30 4.48
N LEU A 32 -18.75 3.18 4.58
CA LEU A 32 -18.98 4.63 4.68
C LEU A 32 -19.64 5.19 3.42
N SER A 33 -19.27 4.70 2.23
CA SER A 33 -19.92 5.12 0.98
C SER A 33 -21.40 4.76 0.98
N VAL A 34 -21.77 3.56 1.44
CA VAL A 34 -23.17 3.15 1.57
C VAL A 34 -23.92 3.97 2.61
N VAL A 35 -23.31 4.22 3.78
CA VAL A 35 -23.92 5.02 4.85
C VAL A 35 -24.12 6.48 4.43
N LEU A 36 -23.13 7.09 3.77
CA LEU A 36 -23.23 8.46 3.24
C LEU A 36 -24.23 8.58 2.08
N SER A 37 -24.44 7.48 1.34
CA SER A 37 -25.42 7.42 0.26
C SER A 37 -26.87 7.34 0.76
N TYR A 38 -27.07 6.91 2.00
CA TYR A 38 -28.40 6.85 2.63
C TYR A 38 -28.72 8.19 3.29
N ASP A 39 -29.82 8.82 2.89
CA ASP A 39 -30.25 10.09 3.49
C ASP A 39 -30.89 9.84 4.87
N TRP A 40 -30.05 9.65 5.89
CA TRP A 40 -30.46 9.46 7.30
C TRP A 40 -31.17 10.69 7.88
N ARG A 41 -31.24 11.79 7.12
CA ARG A 41 -31.72 13.11 7.56
C ARG A 41 -33.15 13.43 7.10
N SER A 42 -33.74 12.69 6.17
CA SER A 42 -35.10 12.96 5.67
C SER A 42 -36.18 12.11 6.38
N PRO A 43 -37.38 12.68 6.65
CA PRO A 43 -38.48 12.00 7.34
C PRO A 43 -39.12 10.83 6.56
N THR A 44 -38.81 10.70 5.26
CA THR A 44 -39.11 9.50 4.46
C THR A 44 -37.80 8.94 3.93
N PRO A 45 -37.38 7.72 4.32
CA PRO A 45 -36.18 7.11 3.78
C PRO A 45 -36.41 6.78 2.30
N ALA A 46 -35.78 7.54 1.41
CA ALA A 46 -35.78 7.30 -0.02
C ALA A 46 -34.32 7.25 -0.52
N PHE A 47 -34.06 6.44 -1.55
CA PHE A 47 -32.77 6.48 -2.23
C PHE A 47 -32.63 7.84 -2.92
N ARG A 48 -31.61 8.59 -2.52
CA ARG A 48 -31.24 9.85 -3.18
C ARG A 48 -31.02 9.55 -4.67
N PRO A 49 -31.45 10.40 -5.62
CA PRO A 49 -31.22 10.17 -7.05
C PRO A 49 -29.72 10.07 -7.41
N ASP A 50 -28.84 10.60 -6.55
CA ASP A 50 -27.39 10.51 -6.64
C ASP A 50 -26.79 9.27 -5.94
N ALA A 51 -27.61 8.39 -5.38
CA ALA A 51 -27.13 7.23 -4.62
C ALA A 51 -26.33 6.25 -5.50
N GLY A 52 -26.71 6.16 -6.78
CA GLY A 52 -26.02 5.31 -7.76
C GLY A 52 -24.57 5.72 -7.99
N THR A 53 -24.29 7.02 -8.14
CA THR A 53 -22.92 7.51 -8.36
C THR A 53 -22.05 7.35 -7.13
N VAL A 54 -22.59 7.59 -5.92
CA VAL A 54 -21.84 7.40 -4.67
C VAL A 54 -21.44 5.94 -4.47
N ILE A 55 -22.35 4.99 -4.76
CA ILE A 55 -22.05 3.56 -4.69
C ILE A 55 -21.01 3.16 -5.75
N LEU A 56 -21.15 3.65 -6.98
CA LEU A 56 -20.20 3.39 -8.07
C LEU A 56 -18.80 3.92 -7.74
N PHE A 57 -18.69 5.14 -7.20
CA PHE A 57 -17.43 5.71 -6.75
C PHE A 57 -16.81 4.90 -5.61
N GLY A 58 -17.61 4.47 -4.63
CA GLY A 58 -17.14 3.61 -3.54
C GLY A 58 -16.57 2.28 -4.03
N ILE A 59 -17.27 1.61 -4.96
CA ILE A 59 -16.81 0.37 -5.58
C ILE A 59 -15.56 0.61 -6.43
N LEU A 60 -15.53 1.69 -7.22
CA LEU A 60 -14.39 2.05 -8.07
C LEU A 60 -13.13 2.29 -7.24
N VAL A 61 -13.22 3.08 -6.18
CA VAL A 61 -12.10 3.38 -5.28
C VAL A 61 -11.64 2.11 -4.55
N ALA A 62 -12.58 1.30 -4.05
CA ALA A 62 -12.27 0.01 -3.44
C ALA A 62 -11.55 -0.94 -4.41
N ALA A 63 -11.99 -1.01 -5.67
CA ALA A 63 -11.36 -1.83 -6.70
C ALA A 63 -9.94 -1.33 -7.03
N ILE A 64 -9.74 -0.01 -7.17
CA ILE A 64 -8.42 0.58 -7.39
C ILE A 64 -7.48 0.25 -6.23
N ILE A 65 -7.92 0.43 -4.99
CA ILE A 65 -7.11 0.12 -3.80
C ILE A 65 -6.83 -1.39 -3.71
N TYR A 66 -7.82 -2.24 -3.96
CA TYR A 66 -7.66 -3.70 -3.93
C TYR A 66 -6.66 -4.18 -4.98
N ILE A 67 -6.79 -3.68 -6.22
CA ILE A 67 -5.85 -3.96 -7.31
C ILE A 67 -4.46 -3.43 -6.93
N ALA A 68 -4.33 -2.16 -6.55
CA ALA A 68 -3.04 -1.58 -6.15
C ALA A 68 -2.36 -2.37 -5.01
N ALA A 69 -3.10 -2.81 -3.99
CA ALA A 69 -2.54 -3.61 -2.90
C ALA A 69 -2.18 -5.05 -3.34
N ARG A 70 -2.97 -5.64 -4.23
CA ARG A 70 -2.70 -6.99 -4.75
C ARG A 70 -1.47 -7.01 -5.66
N TYR A 71 -1.25 -5.94 -6.42
CA TYR A 71 -0.07 -5.70 -7.24
C TYR A 71 1.12 -5.23 -6.40
N ALA A 72 0.90 -4.47 -5.32
CA ALA A 72 1.93 -4.08 -4.36
C ALA A 72 2.55 -5.26 -3.58
N GLY A 73 1.96 -6.46 -3.65
CA GLY A 73 2.62 -7.70 -3.22
C GLY A 73 3.82 -8.10 -4.11
N GLN A 74 3.91 -7.52 -5.31
CA GLN A 74 5.00 -7.66 -6.28
C GLN A 74 5.82 -6.37 -6.41
N ASP A 75 5.22 -5.21 -6.12
CA ASP A 75 5.88 -3.91 -6.23
C ASP A 75 6.72 -3.59 -4.99
N ASP A 76 7.92 -4.15 -4.99
CA ASP A 76 9.15 -3.63 -4.36
C ASP A 76 9.49 -2.20 -4.87
N TRP A 77 8.49 -1.32 -5.05
CA TRP A 77 8.62 -0.04 -5.76
C TRP A 77 9.47 0.96 -4.97
N GLN A 78 9.40 0.93 -3.64
CA GLN A 78 10.20 1.83 -2.82
C GLN A 78 11.66 1.37 -2.67
N SER A 79 11.94 0.08 -2.90
CA SER A 79 13.25 -0.54 -2.69
C SER A 79 14.06 -0.64 -3.98
N ARG A 80 13.44 -0.96 -5.12
CA ARG A 80 14.16 -1.03 -6.41
C ARG A 80 14.61 0.32 -6.95
N PHE A 81 13.85 1.38 -6.71
CA PHE A 81 14.22 2.73 -7.17
C PHE A 81 15.24 3.42 -6.26
N ARG A 82 15.69 2.78 -5.17
CA ARG A 82 16.73 3.30 -4.27
C ARG A 82 18.05 2.51 -4.30
N LEU A 83 18.40 1.90 -5.43
CA LEU A 83 19.79 1.53 -5.73
C LEU A 83 20.34 2.34 -6.92
N ARG A 84 21.45 3.05 -6.69
CA ARG A 84 22.21 3.72 -7.76
C ARG A 84 23.43 2.86 -8.10
N PHE A 85 23.92 2.96 -9.33
CA PHE A 85 25.18 2.33 -9.71
C PHE A 85 26.32 3.32 -9.50
N CYS A 86 27.43 2.88 -8.90
CA CYS A 86 28.62 3.72 -8.81
C CYS A 86 29.21 3.93 -10.22
N PRO A 87 29.43 5.18 -10.68
CA PRO A 87 29.96 5.45 -12.02
C PRO A 87 31.41 4.96 -12.21
N ASN A 88 32.14 4.72 -11.10
CA ASN A 88 33.53 4.31 -11.14
C ASN A 88 33.68 2.77 -11.15
N CYS A 89 32.96 2.05 -10.27
CA CYS A 89 33.10 0.59 -10.16
C CYS A 89 31.93 -0.22 -10.73
N GLY A 90 30.82 0.42 -11.12
CA GLY A 90 29.63 -0.24 -11.68
C GLY A 90 28.83 -1.09 -10.69
N ARG A 91 29.17 -1.07 -9.39
CA ARG A 91 28.45 -1.84 -8.36
C ARG A 91 27.21 -1.11 -7.88
N GLN A 92 26.20 -1.89 -7.47
CA GLN A 92 25.00 -1.37 -6.82
C GLN A 92 25.32 -0.87 -5.41
N ILE A 93 24.91 0.36 -5.13
CA ILE A 93 25.08 1.04 -3.84
C ILE A 93 23.76 1.70 -3.44
N ARG A 94 23.54 1.87 -2.14
CA ARG A 94 22.38 2.64 -1.66
C ARG A 94 22.50 4.11 -2.08
N PHE A 95 21.36 4.77 -2.27
CA PHE A 95 21.32 6.19 -2.63
C PHE A 95 21.85 7.13 -1.53
N ASP A 96 21.82 6.72 -0.26
CA ASP A 96 22.28 7.51 0.88
C ASP A 96 23.79 7.39 1.15
N ALA A 97 24.51 6.54 0.41
CA ALA A 97 25.96 6.40 0.56
C ALA A 97 26.69 7.58 -0.12
N THR A 98 27.43 8.39 0.64
CA THR A 98 28.30 9.46 0.14
C THR A 98 29.65 8.94 -0.37
N VAL A 99 30.06 7.76 0.07
CA VAL A 99 31.30 7.09 -0.34
C VAL A 99 30.98 5.66 -0.75
N CYS A 100 31.53 5.21 -1.88
CA CYS A 100 31.37 3.84 -2.32
C CYS A 100 32.21 2.88 -1.45
N PRO A 101 31.63 1.84 -0.81
CA PRO A 101 32.39 0.92 0.04
C PRO A 101 33.36 0.00 -0.72
N TYR A 102 33.25 -0.06 -2.05
CA TYR A 102 34.08 -0.96 -2.87
C TYR A 102 35.28 -0.27 -3.52
N CYS A 103 35.12 0.98 -3.95
CA CYS A 103 36.20 1.75 -4.59
C CYS A 103 36.62 2.99 -3.81
N ASN A 104 35.99 3.25 -2.66
CA ASN A 104 36.23 4.40 -1.79
C ASN A 104 36.13 5.76 -2.50
N HIS A 105 35.38 5.81 -3.61
CA HIS A 105 35.17 7.04 -4.37
C HIS A 105 34.02 7.85 -3.76
N GLY A 106 34.22 9.16 -3.62
CA GLY A 106 33.18 10.09 -3.22
C GLY A 106 32.11 10.15 -4.31
N LEU A 107 30.87 9.96 -3.92
CA LEU A 107 29.72 10.10 -4.80
C LEU A 107 29.18 11.53 -4.64
N PRO A 108 28.89 12.24 -5.74
CA PRO A 108 28.23 13.54 -5.68
C PRO A 108 26.78 13.41 -5.18
#